data_AF-K2D5Q5-F1
#
_entry.id   AF-K2D5Q5-F1
#
_cell.length_a   1.000
_cell.length_b   1.000
_cell.length_c   1.000
_cell.angle_alpha   90.00
_cell.angle_beta   90.00
_cell.angle_gamma   90.00
#
_symmetry.space_group_name_H-M   'P 1'
#
loop_
_entity.id
_entity.type
_entity.pdbx_description
1 polymer ?
#
loop_
_entity_poly.entity_id
_entity_poly.type
_entity_poly.pdbx_seq_one_letter_code
_entity_poly.pdbx_strand_id
1 'polypeptide(L)'
;MPYFKEFVHLIIQDLHLGRIPRRLKKSIEAHIVLLVDRRIEQVLFETLKEEDLNFYDHYVENHPQSDEQIAFEAMIDHRPEIQHSIENALVNSYEDIVQASKLVKSSIGDKN
;
A
#
# COMPACT_ATOMS: atom_id res chain seq x y z
N MET A 1 -3.97 -1.31 9.63
CA MET A 1 -4.05 -2.25 8.49
C MET A 1 -2.94 -3.32 8.46
N PRO A 2 -3.21 -4.53 8.99
CA PRO A 2 -2.30 -5.70 8.88
C PRO A 2 -2.02 -6.11 7.41
N TYR A 3 -2.97 -5.90 6.51
CA TYR A 3 -2.88 -6.25 5.08
C TYR A 3 -1.72 -5.58 4.35
N PHE A 4 -1.32 -4.37 4.73
CA PHE A 4 -0.23 -3.65 4.07
C PHE A 4 1.14 -4.26 4.36
N LYS A 5 1.40 -4.64 5.63
CA LYS A 5 2.65 -5.31 6.01
C LYS A 5 2.77 -6.69 5.38
N GLU A 6 1.65 -7.38 5.22
CA GLU A 6 1.57 -8.67 4.52
C GLU A 6 1.82 -8.50 3.00
N PHE A 7 1.21 -7.50 2.37
CA PHE A 7 1.41 -7.17 0.96
C PHE A 7 2.88 -6.85 0.63
N VAL A 8 3.51 -6.00 1.43
CA VAL A 8 4.95 -5.69 1.28
C VAL A 8 5.81 -6.93 1.49
N HIS A 9 5.46 -7.80 2.44
CA HIS A 9 6.15 -9.09 2.63
C HIS A 9 6.02 -10.02 1.42
N LEU A 10 4.84 -10.12 0.82
CA LEU A 10 4.60 -10.91 -0.39
C LEU A 10 5.47 -10.43 -1.55
N ILE A 11 5.53 -9.11 -1.79
CA ILE A 11 6.42 -8.53 -2.80
C ILE A 11 7.88 -8.92 -2.55
N ILE A 12 8.36 -8.79 -1.31
CA ILE A 12 9.76 -9.11 -0.98
C ILE A 12 10.06 -10.59 -1.22
N GLN A 13 9.12 -11.48 -0.91
CA GLN A 13 9.23 -12.93 -1.15
C GLN A 13 9.26 -13.25 -2.64
N ASP A 14 8.28 -12.76 -3.41
CA ASP A 14 8.14 -13.05 -4.85
C ASP A 14 9.30 -12.53 -5.68
N LEU A 15 9.82 -11.37 -5.32
CA LEU A 15 10.97 -10.78 -6.00
C LEU A 15 12.29 -11.51 -5.69
N HIS A 16 12.29 -12.49 -4.77
CA HIS A 16 13.47 -13.19 -4.27
C HIS A 16 14.57 -12.23 -3.78
N LEU A 17 14.19 -11.11 -3.16
CA LEU A 17 15.15 -10.09 -2.69
C LEU A 17 16.11 -10.61 -1.60
N GLY A 18 15.90 -11.83 -1.10
CA GLY A 18 16.79 -12.51 -0.15
C GLY A 18 18.22 -12.77 -0.66
N ARG A 19 18.48 -12.65 -1.97
CA ARG A 19 19.83 -12.78 -2.55
C ARG A 19 20.60 -11.46 -2.64
N ILE A 20 19.99 -10.36 -2.21
CA ILE A 20 20.54 -9.01 -2.37
C ILE A 20 21.13 -8.52 -1.03
N PRO A 21 22.20 -7.69 -1.02
CA PRO A 21 22.78 -7.21 0.24
C PRO A 21 21.75 -6.57 1.18
N ARG A 22 21.87 -6.84 2.48
CA ARG A 22 20.90 -6.42 3.53
C ARG A 22 20.59 -4.92 3.52
N ARG A 23 21.57 -4.07 3.19
CA ARG A 23 21.38 -2.62 3.05
C ARG A 23 20.49 -2.27 1.85
N LEU A 24 20.69 -2.93 0.71
CA LEU A 24 19.88 -2.72 -0.48
C LEU A 24 18.45 -3.25 -0.27
N LYS A 25 18.31 -4.40 0.40
CA LYS A 25 17.01 -4.95 0.80
C LYS A 25 16.18 -3.92 1.57
N LYS A 26 16.73 -3.33 2.64
CA LYS A 26 16.03 -2.28 3.42
C LYS A 26 15.65 -1.07 2.57
N SER A 27 16.51 -0.65 1.65
CA SER A 27 16.24 0.50 0.79
C SER A 27 15.13 0.22 -0.23
N ILE A 28 15.05 -1.01 -0.75
CA ILE A 28 14.00 -1.47 -1.66
C ILE A 28 12.68 -1.59 -0.90
N GLU A 29 12.70 -2.19 0.30
CA GLU A 29 11.52 -2.27 1.18
C GLU A 29 10.93 -0.88 1.46
N ALA A 30 11.77 0.10 1.81
CA ALA A 30 11.33 1.48 2.03
C ALA A 30 10.74 2.13 0.77
N HIS A 31 11.30 1.86 -0.42
CA HIS A 31 10.74 2.37 -1.68
C HIS A 31 9.39 1.75 -2.02
N ILE A 32 9.24 0.44 -1.80
CA ILE A 32 7.97 -0.26 -2.02
C ILE A 32 6.90 0.33 -1.09
N VAL A 33 7.22 0.52 0.19
CA VAL A 33 6.30 1.15 1.15
C VAL A 33 5.87 2.54 0.66
N LEU A 34 6.82 3.40 0.33
CA LEU A 34 6.53 4.76 -0.16
C LEU A 34 5.69 4.79 -1.44
N LEU A 35 5.95 3.88 -2.38
CA LEU A 35 5.19 3.80 -3.64
C LEU A 35 3.73 3.42 -3.37
N VAL A 36 3.52 2.44 -2.50
CA VAL A 36 2.18 1.97 -2.17
C VAL A 36 1.43 3.00 -1.33
N ASP A 37 2.07 3.60 -0.33
CA ASP A 37 1.46 4.67 0.49
C ASP A 37 0.94 5.80 -0.40
N ARG A 38 1.77 6.29 -1.33
CA ARG A 38 1.37 7.33 -2.28
C ARG A 38 0.21 6.90 -3.18
N ARG A 39 0.15 5.63 -3.57
CA ARG A 39 -0.94 5.11 -4.41
C ARG A 39 -2.25 5.07 -3.62
N ILE A 40 -2.19 4.64 -2.36
CA ILE A 40 -3.35 4.65 -1.45
C ILE A 40 -3.81 6.10 -1.22
N GLU A 41 -2.90 7.03 -0.94
CA GLU A 41 -3.22 8.46 -0.79
C GLU A 41 -3.93 9.01 -2.03
N GLN A 42 -3.45 8.69 -3.23
CA GLN A 42 -4.09 9.08 -4.50
C GLN A 42 -5.50 8.53 -4.61
N VAL A 43 -5.68 7.24 -4.34
CA VAL A 43 -7.01 6.60 -4.39
C VAL A 43 -7.95 7.26 -3.40
N LEU A 44 -7.51 7.48 -2.16
CA LEU A 44 -8.30 8.14 -1.14
C LEU A 44 -8.70 9.55 -1.58
N PHE A 45 -7.78 10.33 -2.15
CA PHE A 45 -8.09 11.64 -2.68
C PHE A 45 -9.13 11.61 -3.81
N GLU A 46 -9.11 10.58 -4.65
CA GLU A 46 -10.03 10.43 -5.78
C GLU A 46 -11.39 9.84 -5.39
N THR A 47 -11.46 9.08 -4.30
CA THR A 47 -12.68 8.31 -3.91
C THR A 47 -13.38 8.83 -2.67
N LEU A 48 -12.68 9.53 -1.78
CA LEU A 48 -13.30 10.13 -0.60
C LEU A 48 -14.24 11.25 -1.00
N LYS A 49 -15.40 11.25 -0.37
CA LYS A 49 -16.40 12.31 -0.48
C LYS A 49 -16.51 13.05 0.84
N GLU A 50 -17.15 14.20 0.80
CA GLU A 50 -17.42 15.02 1.99
C GLU A 50 -18.20 14.24 3.07
N GLU A 51 -19.12 13.36 2.65
CA GLU A 51 -19.88 12.48 3.57
C GLU A 51 -18.99 11.50 4.36
N ASP A 52 -17.86 11.08 3.80
CA ASP A 52 -16.91 10.17 4.46
C ASP A 52 -16.09 10.90 5.53
N LEU A 53 -15.70 12.13 5.22
CA LEU A 53 -15.00 13.00 6.17
C LEU A 53 -15.91 13.33 7.35
N ASN A 54 -17.19 13.64 7.07
CA ASN A 54 -18.19 13.87 8.11
C ASN A 54 -18.41 12.62 8.98
N PHE A 55 -18.44 11.43 8.37
CA PHE A 55 -18.50 10.17 9.12
C PHE A 55 -17.27 9.97 10.01
N TYR A 56 -16.08 10.22 9.48
CA TYR A 56 -14.82 10.12 10.21
C TYR A 56 -14.80 11.06 11.42
N ASP A 57 -15.11 12.34 11.22
CA ASP A 57 -15.15 13.34 12.29
C ASP A 57 -16.17 12.94 13.37
N HIS A 58 -17.37 12.52 12.96
CA HIS A 58 -18.40 12.05 13.88
C HIS A 58 -17.97 10.79 14.65
N TYR A 59 -17.27 9.86 14.00
CA TYR A 59 -16.77 8.65 14.64
C TYR A 59 -15.75 9.01 15.72
N VAL A 60 -14.77 9.86 15.40
CA VAL A 60 -13.73 10.32 16.34
C VAL A 60 -14.33 11.05 17.54
N GLU A 61 -15.32 11.93 17.32
CA GLU A 61 -16.01 12.63 18.40
C GLU A 61 -16.72 11.68 19.37
N ASN A 62 -17.35 10.62 18.86
CA ASN A 62 -18.09 9.66 19.67
C ASN A 62 -17.21 8.55 20.27
N HIS A 63 -15.99 8.36 19.75
CA HIS A 63 -15.04 7.34 20.18
C HIS A 63 -13.69 8.00 20.53
N PRO A 64 -13.60 8.85 21.55
CA PRO A 64 -12.38 9.62 21.86
C PRO A 64 -11.19 8.75 22.32
N GLN A 65 -11.41 7.44 22.55
CA GLN A 65 -10.36 6.46 22.82
C GLN A 65 -9.88 5.73 21.56
N SER A 66 -10.58 5.87 20.42
CA SER A 66 -10.12 5.33 19.14
C SER A 66 -8.99 6.20 18.62
N ASP A 67 -7.89 5.58 18.20
CA ASP A 67 -6.89 6.30 17.43
C ASP A 67 -7.36 6.55 15.99
N GLU A 68 -6.61 7.38 15.27
CA GLU A 68 -6.86 7.71 13.87
C GLU A 68 -6.95 6.44 12.99
N GLN A 69 -6.22 5.38 13.35
CA GLN A 69 -6.24 4.12 12.61
C GLN A 69 -7.58 3.41 12.73
N ILE A 70 -8.16 3.31 13.93
CA ILE A 70 -9.46 2.68 14.15
C ILE A 70 -10.57 3.47 13.46
N ALA A 71 -10.55 4.79 13.56
CA ALA A 71 -11.52 5.65 12.89
C ALA A 71 -11.44 5.53 11.36
N PHE A 72 -10.23 5.45 10.82
CA PHE A 72 -10.01 5.20 9.40
C PHE A 72 -10.50 3.81 8.97
N GLU A 73 -10.20 2.76 9.73
CA GLU A 73 -10.69 1.39 9.46
C GLU A 73 -12.23 1.34 9.47
N ALA A 74 -12.88 2.02 10.43
CA ALA A 74 -14.34 2.13 10.48
C ALA A 74 -14.95 2.85 9.26
N MET A 75 -14.29 3.90 8.77
CA MET A 75 -14.71 4.60 7.55
C MET A 75 -14.59 3.71 6.31
N ILE A 76 -13.49 2.96 6.18
CA ILE A 76 -13.30 2.01 5.07
C ILE A 76 -14.36 0.91 5.11
N ASP A 77 -14.65 0.34 6.29
CA ASP A 77 -15.69 -0.68 6.46
C ASP A 77 -17.10 -0.15 6.10
N HIS A 78 -17.36 1.15 6.32
CA HIS A 78 -18.61 1.80 5.94
C HIS A 78 -18.73 2.08 4.43
N ARG A 79 -17.62 2.05 3.69
CA ARG A 79 -17.55 2.41 2.26
C ARG A 79 -16.84 1.33 1.43
N PRO A 80 -17.57 0.28 1.02
CA PRO A 80 -17.01 -0.82 0.23
C PRO A 80 -16.35 -0.37 -1.08
N GLU A 81 -16.78 0.75 -1.69
CA GLU A 81 -16.13 1.26 -2.91
C GLU A 81 -14.71 1.77 -2.67
N ILE A 82 -14.44 2.37 -1.49
CA ILE A 82 -13.12 2.85 -1.13
C ILE A 82 -12.21 1.64 -0.87
N GLN A 83 -12.71 0.65 -0.13
CA GLN A 83 -12.00 -0.61 0.07
C GLN A 83 -11.61 -1.26 -1.27
N HIS A 84 -12.57 -1.40 -2.18
CA HIS A 84 -12.31 -1.99 -3.49
C HIS A 84 -11.29 -1.19 -4.32
N SER A 85 -11.34 0.14 -4.24
CA SER A 85 -10.40 1.00 -4.94
C SER A 85 -8.98 0.89 -4.38
N ILE A 86 -8.85 0.77 -3.05
CA ILE A 86 -7.56 0.51 -2.39
C ILE A 86 -7.02 -0.86 -2.80
N GLU A 87 -7.86 -1.91 -2.80
CA GLU A 87 -7.48 -3.26 -3.22
C GLU A 87 -6.97 -3.28 -4.67
N ASN A 88 -7.68 -2.62 -5.59
CA ASN A 88 -7.25 -2.50 -6.98
C ASN A 88 -5.93 -1.73 -7.13
N ALA A 89 -5.74 -0.67 -6.35
CA ALA A 89 -4.50 0.08 -6.32
C ALA A 89 -3.31 -0.77 -5.84
N LEU A 90 -3.52 -1.61 -4.82
CA LEU A 90 -2.50 -2.55 -4.34
C LEU A 90 -2.13 -3.56 -5.42
N VAL A 91 -3.12 -4.16 -6.11
CA VAL A 91 -2.86 -5.09 -7.22
C VAL A 91 -2.04 -4.42 -8.32
N ASN A 92 -2.43 -3.22 -8.75
CA ASN A 92 -1.70 -2.47 -9.78
C ASN A 92 -0.26 -2.15 -9.34
N SER A 93 -0.07 -1.72 -8.09
CA SER A 93 1.26 -1.47 -7.54
C SER A 93 2.13 -2.74 -7.53
N TYR A 94 1.54 -3.91 -7.23
CA TYR A 94 2.26 -5.19 -7.32
C TYR A 94 2.72 -5.47 -8.75
N GLU A 95 1.85 -5.32 -9.74
CA GLU A 95 2.18 -5.54 -11.15
C GLU A 95 3.30 -4.62 -11.62
N ASP A 96 3.21 -3.33 -11.32
CA ASP A 96 4.23 -2.32 -11.64
C ASP A 96 5.61 -2.71 -11.06
N ILE A 97 5.63 -3.11 -9.79
CA ILE A 97 6.85 -3.53 -9.08
C ILE A 97 7.44 -4.80 -9.70
N VAL A 98 6.60 -5.78 -10.03
CA VAL A 98 7.05 -7.02 -10.69
C VAL A 98 7.64 -6.73 -12.07
N GLN A 99 7.01 -5.87 -12.87
CA GLN A 99 7.54 -5.49 -14.18
C GLN A 99 8.87 -4.74 -14.07
N ALA A 100 8.97 -3.78 -13.15
CA ALA A 100 10.22 -3.07 -12.87
C ALA A 100 11.34 -4.06 -12.48
N SER A 101 11.03 -5.08 -11.68
CA SER A 101 12.01 -6.09 -11.28
C SER A 101 12.53 -6.93 -12.46
N LYS A 102 11.66 -7.25 -13.44
CA LYS A 102 12.03 -8.01 -14.65
C LYS A 102 12.99 -7.20 -15.52
N LEU A 103 12.73 -5.91 -15.70
CA LEU A 103 13.60 -4.99 -16.45
C LEU A 103 14.99 -4.85 -15.84
N VAL A 104 15.07 -4.81 -14.51
CA VAL A 104 16.37 -4.78 -13.80
C VAL A 104 17.12 -6.11 -14.01
N LYS A 105 16.43 -7.25 -13.94
CA LYS A 105 17.04 -8.57 -14.17
C LYS A 105 17.56 -8.73 -15.61
N SER A 106 16.79 -8.31 -16.63
CA SER A 106 17.23 -8.38 -18.03
C SER A 106 18.44 -7.47 -18.28
N SER A 107 18.45 -6.27 -17.70
CA SER A 107 19.58 -5.33 -17.82
C SER A 107 20.89 -5.82 -17.19
N ILE A 108 20.81 -6.76 -16.24
CA ILE A 108 21.97 -7.39 -15.60
C ILE A 108 22.35 -8.70 -16.33
N GLY A 109 21.39 -9.41 -16.91
CA GLY A 109 21.57 -10.68 -17.62
C GLY A 109 22.27 -10.58 -18.98
N ASP A 110 22.19 -9.43 -19.66
CA ASP A 110 22.83 -9.21 -20.98
C ASP A 110 24.33 -8.85 -20.90
N LYS A 111 24.97 -8.97 -19.73
CA LYS A 111 26.41 -8.65 -19.54
C LYS A 111 27.33 -9.87 -19.43
N ASN A 112 26.86 -11.09 -19.74
CA ASN A 112 27.69 -12.29 -19.79
C ASN A 112 27.71 -12.92 -21.19
#